data_AF-A0A651G852-F1
#
_entry.id   AF-A0A651G852-F1
#
_cell.length_a   1.000
_cell.length_b   1.000
_cell.length_c   1.000
_cell.angle_alpha   90.00
_cell.angle_beta   90.00
_cell.angle_gamma   90.00
#
_symmetry.space_group_name_H-M   'P 1'
#
loop_
_entity.id
_entity.type
_entity.pdbx_description
1 polymer ?
#
loop_
_entity_poly.entity_id
_entity_poly.type
_entity_poly.pdbx_seq_one_letter_code
_entity_poly.pdbx_strand_id
1 'polypeptide(L)'
;LDLGGEPRTASLVFSTRERGPIDRNHYNPYVWKPSLREAGVEPTRANGMHALRHYFASALLDGGVSIRAVADYLGHADPGFTLRVYAHLMPAAEDRARSAIDAALGPRADSVRTGEVTS
;
A
#
# COMPACT_ATOMS: atom_id res chain seq x y z
N LEU A 1 18.79 18.14 13.83
CA LEU A 1 18.37 16.74 14.10
C LEU A 1 19.65 15.93 14.16
N ASP A 2 20.18 15.75 15.37
CA ASP A 2 21.28 14.84 15.62
C ASP A 2 20.73 13.42 15.45
N LEU A 3 21.22 12.70 14.44
CA LEU A 3 20.77 11.34 14.15
C LEU A 3 21.45 10.30 15.06
N GLY A 4 22.30 10.72 16.02
CA GLY A 4 22.60 10.09 17.32
C GLY A 4 23.08 8.63 17.35
N GLY A 5 23.15 7.96 16.22
CA GLY A 5 23.55 6.56 16.10
C GLY A 5 25.00 6.45 15.66
N GLU A 6 25.68 5.45 16.21
CA GLU A 6 27.01 5.05 15.74
C GLU A 6 26.99 4.79 14.23
N PRO A 7 27.92 5.37 13.44
CA PRO A 7 28.04 5.06 12.03
C PRO A 7 28.10 3.55 11.78
N ARG A 8 27.29 3.06 10.85
CA ARG A 8 27.26 1.64 10.46
C ARG A 8 27.66 1.51 9.00
N THR A 9 28.47 0.51 8.69
CA THR A 9 28.73 0.06 7.32
C THR A 9 27.68 -0.96 6.91
N ALA A 10 27.05 -0.78 5.76
CA ALA A 10 26.08 -1.71 5.20
C ALA A 10 26.44 -2.04 3.75
N SER A 11 26.16 -3.27 3.31
CA SER A 11 26.25 -3.62 1.89
C SER A 11 25.05 -3.01 1.16
N LEU A 12 25.31 -2.27 0.09
CA LEU A 12 24.26 -1.65 -0.73
C LEU A 12 23.69 -2.69 -1.70
N VAL A 13 22.36 -2.85 -1.69
CA VAL A 13 21.64 -3.68 -2.69
C VAL A 13 21.64 -2.99 -4.06
N PHE A 14 21.39 -1.69 -4.07
CA PHE A 14 21.46 -0.85 -5.26
C PHE A 14 22.65 0.10 -5.12
N SER A 15 23.57 0.01 -6.07
CA SER A 15 24.78 0.83 -6.07
C SER A 15 25.15 1.23 -7.50
N THR A 16 26.00 2.26 -7.60
CA THR A 16 26.62 2.63 -8.88
C THR A 16 27.63 1.55 -9.29
N ARG A 17 28.18 1.68 -10.51
CA ARG A 17 29.27 0.81 -10.98
C ARG A 17 30.49 0.82 -10.02
N GLU A 18 30.69 1.92 -9.31
CA GLU A 18 31.77 2.11 -8.34
C GLU A 18 31.41 1.56 -6.94
N ARG A 19 30.29 0.85 -6.79
CA ARG A 19 29.74 0.33 -5.53
C ARG A 19 29.40 1.41 -4.50
N GLY A 20 29.29 2.66 -4.93
CA GLY A 20 28.82 3.78 -4.14
C GLY A 20 27.29 3.91 -4.08
N PRO A 21 26.75 4.74 -3.17
CA PRO A 21 25.32 5.02 -3.12
C PRO A 21 24.84 5.71 -4.39
N ILE A 22 23.62 5.39 -4.80
CA ILE A 22 22.95 6.10 -5.89
C ILE A 22 22.57 7.49 -5.39
N ASP A 23 23.14 8.53 -5.98
CA ASP A 23 22.76 9.90 -5.68
C ASP A 23 21.39 10.25 -6.29
N ARG A 24 20.48 10.80 -5.48
CA ARG A 24 19.13 11.14 -5.93
C ARG A 24 19.14 12.26 -6.97
N ASN A 25 20.06 13.22 -6.84
CA ASN A 25 20.07 14.42 -7.69
C ASN A 25 20.61 14.08 -9.08
N HIS A 26 21.38 13.01 -9.20
CA HIS A 26 21.77 12.39 -10.45
C HIS A 26 20.67 11.45 -10.98
N TYR A 27 20.19 10.52 -10.15
CA TYR A 27 19.21 9.52 -10.57
C TYR A 27 17.91 10.15 -11.09
N ASN A 28 17.40 11.19 -10.42
CA ASN A 28 16.12 11.79 -10.77
C ASN A 28 16.08 12.41 -12.19
N PRO A 29 16.98 13.33 -12.57
CA PRO A 29 16.98 13.91 -13.93
C PRO A 29 17.45 12.95 -15.02
N TYR A 30 18.40 12.04 -14.74
CA TYR A 30 19.05 11.24 -15.78
C TYR A 30 18.46 9.84 -15.97
N VAL A 31 17.77 9.29 -14.97
CA VAL A 31 17.13 7.96 -15.06
C VAL A 31 15.62 8.10 -14.90
N TRP A 32 15.17 8.62 -13.76
CA TRP A 32 13.74 8.60 -13.40
C TRP A 32 12.86 9.42 -14.34
N LYS A 33 13.16 10.71 -14.55
CA LYS A 33 12.35 11.58 -15.41
C LYS A 33 12.31 11.10 -16.87
N PRO A 34 13.41 10.65 -17.49
CA PRO A 34 13.36 10.00 -18.79
C PRO A 34 12.45 8.76 -18.82
N SER A 35 12.54 7.87 -17.83
CA SER A 35 11.67 6.69 -17.75
C SER A 35 10.19 7.05 -17.63
N LEU A 36 9.85 8.12 -16.89
CA LEU A 36 8.46 8.62 -16.86
C LEU A 36 7.99 9.05 -18.24
N ARG A 37 8.81 9.80 -18.98
CA ARG A 37 8.46 10.26 -20.34
C ARG A 37 8.28 9.10 -21.30
N GLU A 38 9.15 8.10 -21.24
CA GLU A 38 9.04 6.88 -22.04
C GLU A 38 7.75 6.11 -21.72
N ALA A 39 7.34 6.10 -20.45
CA ALA A 39 6.07 5.54 -20.01
C ALA A 39 4.84 6.43 -20.32
N GLY A 40 5.02 7.57 -21.01
CA GLY A 40 3.93 8.50 -21.31
C GLY A 40 3.43 9.30 -20.10
N VAL A 41 4.20 9.38 -19.02
CA VAL A 41 3.86 10.09 -17.78
C VAL A 41 4.64 11.39 -17.69
N GLU A 42 3.93 12.50 -17.49
CA GLU A 42 4.57 13.81 -17.36
C GLU A 42 5.40 13.88 -16.06
N PRO A 43 6.71 14.24 -16.11
CA PRO A 43 7.61 14.27 -14.95
C PRO A 43 7.38 15.49 -14.03
N THR A 44 6.21 15.52 -13.40
CA THR A 44 5.83 16.51 -12.38
C THR A 44 6.27 16.07 -10.99
N ARG A 45 6.16 16.97 -10.00
CA ARG A 45 6.35 16.61 -8.59
C ARG A 45 5.33 15.53 -8.14
N ALA A 46 4.09 15.60 -8.65
CA ALA A 46 3.04 14.65 -8.30
C ALA A 46 3.33 13.23 -8.82
N ASN A 47 4.00 13.12 -9.96
CA ASN A 47 4.36 11.83 -10.59
C ASN A 47 5.78 11.35 -10.23
N GLY A 48 6.39 11.90 -9.18
CA GLY A 48 7.71 11.48 -8.70
C GLY A 48 7.70 10.08 -8.05
N MET A 49 8.85 9.62 -7.54
CA MET A 49 8.98 8.31 -6.88
C MET A 49 7.97 8.09 -5.72
N HIS A 50 7.50 9.16 -5.07
CA HIS A 50 6.46 9.05 -4.04
C HIS A 50 5.08 8.64 -4.59
N ALA A 51 4.80 8.88 -5.87
CA ALA A 51 3.58 8.40 -6.52
C ALA A 51 3.49 6.87 -6.47
N LEU A 52 4.62 6.15 -6.62
CA LEU A 52 4.66 4.70 -6.49
C LEU A 52 4.27 4.23 -5.09
N ARG A 53 4.73 4.96 -4.06
CA ARG A 53 4.37 4.69 -2.67
C ARG A 53 2.88 4.92 -2.42
N HIS A 54 2.32 5.98 -2.99
CA HIS A 54 0.87 6.23 -2.93
C HIS A 54 0.10 5.13 -3.65
N TYR A 55 0.50 4.75 -4.87
CA TYR A 55 -0.14 3.67 -5.62
C TYR A 55 -0.13 2.35 -4.85
N PHE A 56 1.01 1.96 -4.26
CA PHE A 56 1.10 0.75 -3.44
C PHE A 56 0.09 0.77 -2.28
N ALA A 57 0.00 1.88 -1.54
CA ALA A 57 -0.96 2.02 -0.46
C ALA A 57 -2.40 1.95 -0.96
N SER A 58 -2.71 2.68 -2.04
CA SER A 58 -4.03 2.69 -2.66
C SER A 58 -4.47 1.30 -3.11
N ALA A 59 -3.60 0.57 -3.81
CA ALA A 59 -3.89 -0.77 -4.32
C ALA A 59 -4.15 -1.78 -3.19
N LEU A 60 -3.38 -1.71 -2.10
CA LEU A 60 -3.61 -2.60 -0.94
C LEU A 60 -4.93 -2.28 -0.23
N LEU A 61 -5.27 -1.01 -0.08
CA LEU A 61 -6.53 -0.60 0.56
C LEU A 61 -7.75 -0.99 -0.29
N ASP A 62 -7.64 -0.81 -1.61
CA ASP A 62 -8.66 -1.23 -2.58
C ASP A 62 -8.88 -2.76 -2.52
N GLY A 63 -7.79 -3.53 -2.52
CA GLY A 63 -7.78 -4.98 -2.31
C GLY A 63 -8.18 -5.44 -0.90
N GLY A 64 -8.45 -4.49 0.00
CA GLY A 64 -9.04 -4.72 1.31
C GLY A 64 -8.11 -5.08 2.45
N VAL A 65 -6.82 -4.82 2.28
CA VAL A 65 -5.86 -4.85 3.37
C VAL A 65 -6.20 -3.78 4.40
N SER A 66 -6.08 -4.11 5.68
CA SER A 66 -6.38 -3.18 6.75
C SER A 66 -5.42 -1.98 6.75
N ILE A 67 -5.92 -0.80 7.14
CA ILE A 67 -5.12 0.42 7.22
C ILE A 67 -3.91 0.28 8.15
N ARG A 68 -4.03 -0.57 9.20
CA ARG A 68 -2.92 -0.86 10.11
C ARG A 68 -1.81 -1.65 9.41
N ALA A 69 -2.16 -2.72 8.71
CA ALA A 69 -1.18 -3.50 7.96
C ALA A 69 -0.49 -2.66 6.87
N VAL A 70 -1.25 -1.82 6.16
CA VAL A 70 -0.68 -0.86 5.19
C VAL A 70 0.27 0.11 5.88
N ALA A 71 -0.08 0.65 7.06
CA ALA A 71 0.81 1.52 7.84
C ALA A 71 2.12 0.81 8.21
N ASP A 72 2.05 -0.46 8.62
CA ASP A 72 3.21 -1.27 8.97
C ASP A 72 4.11 -1.52 7.76
N TYR A 73 3.56 -1.90 6.60
CA TYR A 73 4.34 -2.05 5.35
C TYR A 73 5.02 -0.76 4.91
N LEU A 74 4.36 0.37 5.14
CA LEU A 74 4.91 1.68 4.83
C LEU A 74 5.96 2.14 5.86
N GLY A 75 6.05 1.49 7.02
CA GLY A 75 6.93 1.93 8.12
C GLY A 75 6.44 3.22 8.78
N HIS A 76 5.13 3.49 8.76
CA HIS A 76 4.55 4.62 9.46
C HIS A 76 4.43 4.29 10.96
N ALA A 77 5.19 5.01 11.78
CA ALA A 77 5.12 4.87 13.24
C ALA A 77 3.73 5.23 13.81
N ASP A 78 3.03 6.18 13.16
CA ASP A 78 1.65 6.55 13.47
C ASP A 78 0.70 6.06 12.35
N PRO A 79 -0.12 5.01 12.58
CA PRO A 79 -1.14 4.59 11.62
C PRO A 79 -2.17 5.68 11.30
N GLY A 80 -2.37 6.65 12.21
CA GLY A 80 -3.20 7.82 11.99
C GLY A 80 -2.72 8.66 10.82
N PHE A 81 -1.40 8.70 10.54
CA PHE A 81 -0.86 9.34 9.35
C PHE A 81 -1.33 8.63 8.07
N THR A 82 -1.25 7.30 8.02
CA THR A 82 -1.76 6.49 6.90
C THR A 82 -3.25 6.74 6.68
N LEU A 83 -4.02 6.72 7.76
CA LEU A 83 -5.46 6.98 7.71
C LEU A 83 -5.75 8.37 7.12
N ARG A 84 -5.10 9.43 7.62
CA ARG A 84 -5.29 10.80 7.10
C ARG A 84 -4.95 10.92 5.62
N VAL A 85 -3.91 10.23 5.14
CA VAL A 85 -3.47 10.31 3.75
C VAL A 85 -4.38 9.51 2.82
N TYR A 86 -4.89 8.34 3.24
CA TYR A 86 -5.57 7.40 2.35
C TYR A 86 -7.05 7.13 2.64
N ALA A 87 -7.64 7.72 3.70
CA ALA A 87 -9.04 7.48 4.06
C ALA A 87 -10.03 7.75 2.91
N HIS A 88 -9.71 8.68 2.02
CA HIS A 88 -10.54 9.01 0.85
C HIS A 88 -10.66 7.85 -0.17
N LEU A 89 -9.85 6.80 -0.05
CA LEU A 89 -9.90 5.58 -0.88
C LEU A 89 -10.74 4.46 -0.24
N MET A 90 -11.26 4.69 0.97
CA MET A 90 -12.12 3.76 1.68
C MET A 90 -13.61 3.73 1.27
N PRO A 91 -14.16 4.48 0.29
CA PRO A 91 -15.56 4.28 -0.15
C PRO A 91 -15.85 2.83 -0.57
N ALA A 92 -14.87 2.14 -1.18
CA ALA A 92 -14.97 0.71 -1.50
C ALA A 92 -15.04 -0.21 -0.26
N ALA A 93 -14.68 0.29 0.93
CA ALA A 93 -14.80 -0.44 2.18
C ALA A 93 -16.25 -0.44 2.72
N GLU A 94 -17.09 0.54 2.36
CA GLU A 94 -18.49 0.58 2.78
C GLU A 94 -19.28 -0.57 2.16
N ASP A 95 -19.12 -0.79 0.86
CA ASP A 95 -19.75 -1.92 0.16
C ASP A 95 -19.23 -3.26 0.69
N ARG A 96 -17.92 -3.37 0.94
CA ARG A 96 -17.33 -4.57 1.56
C ARG A 96 -17.82 -4.80 2.98
N ALA A 97 -18.00 -3.75 3.78
CA ALA A 97 -18.54 -3.86 5.13
C ALA A 97 -19.99 -4.34 5.10
N ARG A 98 -20.80 -3.82 4.16
CA ARG A 98 -22.17 -4.30 3.93
C ARG A 98 -22.18 -5.78 3.55
N SER A 99 -21.41 -6.17 2.53
CA SER A 99 -21.30 -7.58 2.13
C SER A 99 -20.79 -8.49 3.24
N ALA A 100 -19.88 -8.02 4.09
CA ALA A 100 -19.36 -8.79 5.21
C ALA A 100 -20.43 -9.05 6.29
N ILE A 101 -21.25 -8.04 6.61
CA ILE A 101 -22.38 -8.20 7.55
C ILE A 101 -23.48 -9.06 6.95
N ASP A 102 -23.81 -8.88 5.67
CA ASP A 102 -24.78 -9.73 4.97
C ASP A 102 -24.32 -11.20 4.97
N ALA A 103 -23.02 -11.45 4.78
CA ALA A 103 -22.46 -12.80 4.87
C ALA A 103 -22.46 -13.37 6.30
N ALA A 104 -22.20 -12.54 7.30
CA ALA A 104 -22.16 -12.97 8.71
C ALA A 104 -23.55 -13.23 9.30
N LEU A 105 -24.56 -12.47 8.86
CA LEU A 105 -25.94 -12.53 9.35
C LEU A 105 -26.89 -13.26 8.41
N GLY A 106 -26.47 -13.54 7.18
CA GLY A 106 -27.23 -14.30 6.20
C GLY A 106 -27.64 -15.68 6.73
N PRO A 107 -28.72 -16.27 6.19
CA PRO A 107 -29.22 -17.54 6.66
C PRO A 107 -28.10 -18.58 6.61
N ARG A 108 -27.78 -19.17 7.78
CA ARG A 108 -26.94 -20.37 7.85
C ARG A 108 -27.70 -21.45 7.07
N ALA A 109 -27.29 -21.70 5.83
CA ALA A 109 -27.98 -22.62 4.94
C ALA A 109 -28.22 -23.98 5.63
N ASP A 110 -29.50 -24.32 5.76
CA ASP A 110 -30.10 -25.66 5.83
C ASP A 110 -29.35 -26.75 6.62
N SER A 111 -29.58 -26.83 7.94
CA SER A 111 -29.32 -28.07 8.71
C SER A 111 -30.53 -28.62 9.45
N VAL A 112 -31.74 -28.07 9.24
CA VAL A 112 -32.96 -28.66 9.78
C VAL A 112 -33.93 -28.95 8.64
N ARG A 113 -33.52 -29.84 7.73
CA ARG A 113 -34.48 -30.55 6.89
C ARG A 113 -35.18 -31.55 7.78
N THR A 114 -36.41 -31.20 8.16
CA THR A 114 -37.42 -32.03 8.80
C THR A 114 -37.36 -33.46 8.24
N GLY A 115 -37.02 -34.43 9.08
CA GLY A 115 -37.22 -35.83 8.74
C GLY A 115 -38.70 -36.07 8.50
N GLU A 116 -39.04 -36.51 7.30
CA GLU A 116 -40.36 -37.05 6.99
C GLU A 116 -40.69 -38.17 7.97
N VAL A 117 -41.77 -37.99 8.73
CA VAL A 117 -42.45 -39.08 9.43
C VAL A 117 -43.27 -39.81 8.36
N THR A 118 -42.79 -40.96 7.92
CA THR A 118 -43.61 -41.93 7.18
C THR A 118 -44.14 -42.99 8.16
N SER A 119 -45.45 -43.22 8.04
CA SER A 119 -46.33 -44.07 8.86
C SER A 119 -45.87 -45.50 9.09
#